data_AF-A0A838HP90-F1
#
_entry.id   AF-A0A838HP90-F1
#
_cell.length_a   1.000
_cell.length_b   1.000
_cell.length_c   1.000
_cell.angle_alpha   90.00
_cell.angle_beta   90.00
_cell.angle_gamma   90.00
#
_symmetry.space_group_name_H-M   'P 1'
#
loop_
_entity.id
_entity.type
_entity.pdbx_description
1 polymer ?
#
loop_
_entity_poly.entity_id
_entity_poly.type
_entity_poly.pdbx_seq_one_letter_code
_entity_poly.pdbx_strand_id
1 'polypeptide(L)'
;MGEPQPQGAVDAGALIVGNDARAEPDEGPRRSRLFDDGTRLAAADLHNHTLLSDGAGRPEDAFASLRDAGLDVAAVTDHAKIGKGILSRFDPCGRLAGTRPHGWCRGIVGLDEEGWRLTGRVADAADAAGVFTAIRGFEWTHPTLGHVNVWFSPDWVDPLSTSGVGWDGLGDELRRIPGIGPVLDQVLDSIPGDPGMRPLYDWLSAGGSALAGFNHPGREPGWFDAFRHDPRMADRVVSVEAFNKMDDYLFDSPHRSALAACLDAGWRVGLLGVSDEHGDDWGRPAGKGRAGLWVRELSRRGVREALVARRFFATRERGLRLDASADGVRMGGVVAHRRGPVTFALDVDAPGWAGRRVDIQVLRPGGELPAVAHVEEIVVPAGDQPVVRFAVPLDADDGRWVVLRLADPDAPTDAPGPAHHPGNRRALAYASPFWLDPASISTAGRAASGRRPRATEEAGGAFAGRRLDRGEASQLLMSEQPAGGWR
;
A
#
# COMPACT_ATOMS: atom_id res chain seq x y z
N MET A 1 -31.20 35.67 71.04
CA MET A 1 -32.40 35.72 70.18
C MET A 1 -32.01 35.22 68.79
N GLY A 2 -32.88 34.48 68.09
CA GLY A 2 -32.61 34.00 66.73
C GLY A 2 -31.88 32.66 66.67
N GLU A 3 -32.62 31.58 66.94
CA GLU A 3 -32.34 30.25 66.37
C GLU A 3 -32.95 30.21 64.95
N PRO A 4 -32.50 29.32 64.02
CA PRO A 4 -32.99 27.94 64.07
C PRO A 4 -32.01 26.83 63.64
N GLN A 5 -32.39 25.60 63.97
CA GLN A 5 -31.96 24.31 63.39
C GLN A 5 -33.23 23.53 62.94
N PRO A 6 -33.16 22.31 62.38
CA PRO A 6 -32.21 21.77 61.40
C PRO A 6 -32.95 21.03 60.24
N GLN A 7 -32.21 20.57 59.21
CA GLN A 7 -32.51 19.41 58.33
C GLN A 7 -31.38 19.24 57.31
N GLY A 8 -30.95 18.04 56.92
CA GLY A 8 -31.23 16.71 57.44
C GLY A 8 -30.33 15.68 56.72
N ALA A 9 -29.87 14.63 57.42
CA ALA A 9 -29.08 13.57 56.80
C ALA A 9 -29.98 12.47 56.22
N VAL A 10 -29.58 11.89 55.08
CA VAL A 10 -30.16 10.66 54.52
C VAL A 10 -29.03 9.71 54.11
N ASP A 11 -29.32 8.42 54.18
CA ASP A 11 -28.33 7.36 54.35
C ASP A 11 -27.85 6.72 53.03
N ALA A 12 -26.80 5.89 53.11
CA ALA A 12 -26.25 5.14 51.99
C ALA A 12 -27.17 3.98 51.56
N GLY A 13 -27.36 3.79 50.25
CA GLY A 13 -28.21 2.70 49.76
C GLY A 13 -28.50 2.69 48.25
N ALA A 14 -27.48 2.62 47.41
CA ALA A 14 -27.64 2.38 45.97
C ALA A 14 -26.71 1.24 45.50
N LEU A 15 -27.31 0.13 45.06
CA LEU A 15 -26.64 -1.11 44.70
C LEU A 15 -25.85 -0.96 43.39
N ILE A 16 -24.56 -1.30 43.38
CA ILE A 16 -23.80 -1.42 42.13
C ILE A 16 -24.24 -2.70 41.41
N VAL A 17 -25.02 -2.54 40.34
CA VAL A 17 -25.26 -3.58 39.33
C VAL A 17 -24.69 -3.07 38.01
N GLY A 18 -23.36 -3.10 37.91
CA GLY A 18 -22.63 -2.77 36.68
C GLY A 18 -22.82 -3.86 35.64
N ASN A 19 -23.92 -3.81 34.89
CA ASN A 19 -24.14 -4.66 33.73
C ASN A 19 -23.42 -4.07 32.50
N ASP A 20 -22.10 -3.95 32.59
CA ASP A 20 -21.21 -3.54 31.49
C ASP A 20 -21.08 -4.65 30.44
N ALA A 21 -22.22 -5.03 29.87
CA ALA A 21 -22.27 -5.64 28.54
C ALA A 21 -21.80 -4.58 27.54
N ARG A 22 -20.47 -4.45 27.41
CA ARG A 22 -19.84 -3.66 26.36
C ARG A 22 -20.46 -4.07 25.04
N ALA A 23 -21.09 -3.13 24.35
CA ALA A 23 -21.45 -3.34 22.96
C ALA A 23 -20.13 -3.60 22.20
N GLU A 24 -20.03 -4.77 21.57
CA GLU A 24 -19.04 -4.97 20.51
C GLU A 24 -19.20 -3.81 19.52
N PRO A 25 -18.12 -3.09 19.16
CA PRO A 25 -18.22 -2.03 18.16
C PRO A 25 -18.71 -2.64 16.84
N ASP A 26 -19.65 -1.98 16.16
CA ASP A 26 -20.27 -2.53 14.95
C ASP A 26 -19.21 -2.86 13.88
N GLU A 27 -18.93 -4.15 13.72
CA GLU A 27 -17.96 -4.67 12.75
C GLU A 27 -18.55 -4.77 11.33
N GLY A 28 -19.86 -4.56 11.14
CA GLY A 28 -20.54 -4.56 9.84
C GLY A 28 -19.84 -3.70 8.77
N PRO A 29 -19.54 -2.41 9.02
CA PRO A 29 -18.78 -1.56 8.10
C PRO A 29 -17.33 -2.03 7.86
N ARG A 30 -16.77 -2.94 8.66
CA ARG A 30 -15.36 -3.39 8.58
C ARG A 30 -15.17 -4.84 8.12
N ARG A 31 -16.24 -5.59 7.82
CA ARG A 31 -16.19 -6.97 7.28
C ARG A 31 -16.61 -6.99 5.82
N SER A 32 -15.97 -7.85 5.01
CA SER A 32 -16.29 -8.00 3.59
C SER A 32 -17.55 -8.83 3.39
N ARG A 33 -18.50 -8.34 2.57
CA ARG A 33 -19.65 -9.14 2.10
C ARG A 33 -19.29 -10.14 0.97
N LEU A 34 -18.03 -10.17 0.52
CA LEU A 34 -17.53 -11.11 -0.49
C LEU A 34 -16.67 -12.24 0.09
N PHE A 35 -15.91 -11.97 1.16
CA PHE A 35 -14.88 -12.90 1.67
C PHE A 35 -14.88 -13.01 3.19
N ASP A 36 -15.35 -14.13 3.72
CA ASP A 36 -15.18 -14.53 5.12
C ASP A 36 -13.84 -15.29 5.30
N ASP A 37 -12.73 -14.59 5.07
CA ASP A 37 -11.36 -15.13 5.13
C ASP A 37 -10.59 -14.71 6.39
N GLY A 38 -11.31 -14.19 7.39
CA GLY A 38 -10.74 -13.62 8.62
C GLY A 38 -10.04 -12.27 8.44
N THR A 39 -10.17 -11.60 7.30
CA THR A 39 -9.72 -10.21 7.16
C THR A 39 -10.77 -9.20 7.62
N ARG A 40 -10.29 -8.06 8.13
CA ARG A 40 -11.08 -6.85 8.39
C ARG A 40 -10.50 -5.65 7.65
N LEU A 41 -11.33 -4.65 7.42
CA LEU A 41 -10.93 -3.38 6.84
C LEU A 41 -10.20 -2.51 7.87
N ALA A 42 -9.05 -1.99 7.45
CA ALA A 42 -8.27 -0.98 8.14
C ALA A 42 -8.10 0.26 7.23
N ALA A 43 -8.50 1.43 7.70
CA ALA A 43 -8.27 2.70 7.02
C ALA A 43 -6.80 3.12 7.18
N ALA A 44 -6.17 3.55 6.09
CA ALA A 44 -4.73 3.79 6.05
C ALA A 44 -4.31 5.06 5.29
N ASP A 45 -3.15 5.59 5.68
CA ASP A 45 -2.44 6.65 4.95
C ASP A 45 -0.92 6.42 5.09
N LEU A 46 -0.26 6.07 3.99
CA LEU A 46 1.09 5.49 4.01
C LEU A 46 2.20 6.43 3.50
N HIS A 47 1.89 7.72 3.31
CA HIS A 47 2.81 8.74 2.81
C HIS A 47 2.55 10.05 3.56
N ASN A 48 3.44 10.42 4.49
CA ASN A 48 3.32 11.64 5.32
C ASN A 48 4.71 12.18 5.68
N HIS A 49 4.88 13.50 5.60
CA HIS A 49 6.14 14.21 5.87
C HIS A 49 6.07 15.02 7.17
N THR A 50 7.24 15.42 7.67
CA THR A 50 7.41 16.17 8.91
C THR A 50 8.54 17.21 8.77
N LEU A 51 8.82 17.97 9.82
CA LEU A 51 10.01 18.85 9.92
C LEU A 51 11.38 18.14 9.79
N LEU A 52 11.42 16.81 9.60
CA LEU A 52 12.64 16.08 9.21
C LEU A 52 12.92 16.14 7.70
N SER A 53 11.95 16.59 6.90
CA SER A 53 12.14 16.97 5.49
C SER A 53 11.59 18.39 5.24
N ASP A 54 10.68 18.58 4.30
CA ASP A 54 10.00 19.86 3.97
C ASP A 54 8.54 19.90 4.45
N GLY A 55 8.09 18.87 5.18
CA GLY A 55 6.82 18.89 5.89
C GLY A 55 6.81 19.87 7.08
N ALA A 56 5.62 20.31 7.45
CA ALA A 56 5.35 20.99 8.71
C ALA A 56 5.18 20.00 9.87
N GLY A 57 5.05 20.53 11.09
CA GLY A 57 4.78 19.74 12.28
C GLY A 57 5.94 18.83 12.74
N ARG A 58 5.90 18.41 14.00
CA ARG A 58 6.95 17.55 14.55
C ARG A 58 6.64 16.07 14.30
N PRO A 59 7.66 15.22 14.10
CA PRO A 59 7.44 13.78 13.93
C PRO A 59 6.75 13.15 15.13
N GLU A 60 7.01 13.62 16.36
CA GLU A 60 6.36 13.08 17.57
C GLU A 60 4.83 13.24 17.59
N ASP A 61 4.30 14.27 16.91
CA ASP A 61 2.88 14.61 16.95
C ASP A 61 2.07 13.91 15.83
N ALA A 62 2.75 13.45 14.76
CA ALA A 62 2.13 12.96 13.53
C ALA A 62 1.20 11.75 13.71
N PHE A 63 1.67 10.67 14.35
CA PHE A 63 0.85 9.46 14.55
C PHE A 63 -0.37 9.71 15.46
N ALA A 64 -0.28 10.67 16.39
CA ALA A 64 -1.43 11.06 17.20
C ALA A 64 -2.50 11.72 16.33
N SER A 65 -2.15 12.70 15.49
CA SER A 65 -3.12 13.33 14.58
C SER A 65 -3.70 12.33 13.58
N LEU A 66 -2.87 11.45 13.00
CA LEU A 66 -3.29 10.42 12.04
C LEU A 66 -4.32 9.45 12.64
N ARG A 67 -4.06 8.95 13.86
CA ARG A 67 -5.00 8.06 14.57
C ARG A 67 -6.27 8.80 14.98
N ASP A 68 -6.14 10.02 15.52
CA ASP A 68 -7.28 10.82 15.97
C ASP A 68 -8.13 11.34 14.78
N ALA A 69 -7.61 11.32 13.55
CA ALA A 69 -8.35 11.53 12.31
C ALA A 69 -9.12 10.28 11.82
N GLY A 70 -9.01 9.14 12.53
CA GLY A 70 -9.75 7.90 12.26
C GLY A 70 -9.02 6.87 11.40
N LEU A 71 -7.69 6.95 11.28
CA LEU A 71 -6.89 5.93 10.60
C LEU A 71 -6.52 4.79 11.57
N ASP A 72 -6.56 3.55 11.07
CA ASP A 72 -6.11 2.35 11.79
C ASP A 72 -4.61 2.08 11.56
N VAL A 73 -4.09 2.51 10.41
CA VAL A 73 -2.71 2.31 9.96
C VAL A 73 -2.17 3.62 9.44
N ALA A 74 -0.93 3.99 9.78
CA ALA A 74 -0.27 5.07 9.06
C ALA A 74 1.25 4.87 8.95
N ALA A 75 1.86 5.57 8.00
CA ALA A 75 3.31 5.67 7.88
C ALA A 75 3.80 7.12 7.81
N VAL A 76 4.93 7.39 8.45
CA VAL A 76 5.73 8.61 8.27
C VAL A 76 6.92 8.25 7.38
N THR A 77 7.15 9.07 6.35
CA THR A 77 7.97 8.74 5.17
C THR A 77 8.76 9.94 4.66
N ASP A 78 9.35 10.73 5.56
CA ASP A 78 10.19 11.90 5.20
C ASP A 78 11.18 11.63 4.05
N HIS A 79 11.35 12.62 3.17
CA HIS A 79 12.22 12.53 2.01
C HIS A 79 13.67 12.15 2.36
N ALA A 80 14.20 11.10 1.73
CA ALA A 80 15.62 10.78 1.68
C ALA A 80 16.22 11.35 0.39
N LYS A 81 16.87 12.52 0.47
CA LYS A 81 17.43 13.25 -0.69
C LYS A 81 18.96 13.04 -0.80
N ILE A 82 19.72 13.47 0.22
CA ILE A 82 21.19 13.33 0.29
C ILE A 82 21.75 13.16 1.73
N GLY A 83 20.89 13.01 2.74
CA GLY A 83 21.30 13.08 4.15
C GLY A 83 22.07 11.86 4.68
N LYS A 84 22.30 10.80 3.90
CA LYS A 84 23.01 9.59 4.35
C LYS A 84 24.53 9.72 4.16
N GLY A 85 25.27 8.71 4.63
CA GLY A 85 26.68 8.55 4.31
C GLY A 85 27.59 9.60 4.96
N ILE A 86 28.26 10.41 4.13
CA ILE A 86 29.26 11.38 4.61
C ILE A 86 28.63 12.66 5.14
N LEU A 87 27.47 13.09 4.61
CA LEU A 87 26.85 14.36 5.00
C LEU A 87 26.18 14.29 6.39
N SER A 88 25.66 13.13 6.80
CA SER A 88 25.16 12.93 8.18
C SER A 88 26.22 13.15 9.26
N ARG A 89 27.51 12.96 8.93
CA ARG A 89 28.63 13.13 9.88
C ARG A 89 28.97 14.58 10.20
N PHE A 90 28.51 15.52 9.39
CA PHE A 90 28.83 16.94 9.54
C PHE A 90 27.68 17.77 10.11
N ASP A 91 26.45 17.23 10.15
CA ASP A 91 25.22 17.93 10.51
C ASP A 91 25.15 19.36 9.92
N PRO A 92 25.01 19.49 8.58
CA PRO A 92 24.95 20.79 7.95
C PRO A 92 23.71 21.59 8.39
N CYS A 93 22.62 20.94 8.81
CA CYS A 93 21.37 21.60 9.14
C CYS A 93 21.28 22.08 10.59
N GLY A 94 21.72 21.30 11.58
CA GLY A 94 21.79 21.76 12.98
C GLY A 94 22.77 22.90 13.18
N ARG A 95 23.87 22.95 12.41
CA ARG A 95 24.77 24.12 12.35
C ARG A 95 24.12 25.39 11.78
N LEU A 96 23.10 25.24 10.92
CA LEU A 96 22.36 26.35 10.32
C LEU A 96 21.06 26.69 11.05
N ALA A 97 20.62 25.87 12.02
CA ALA A 97 19.32 25.97 12.69
C ALA A 97 19.04 27.34 13.36
N GLY A 98 20.08 28.07 13.77
CA GLY A 98 19.96 29.42 14.32
C GLY A 98 19.86 30.56 13.28
N THR A 99 19.82 30.26 11.98
CA THR A 99 19.99 31.28 10.91
C THR A 99 18.84 31.35 9.90
N ARG A 100 18.01 30.31 9.80
CA ARG A 100 16.83 30.19 8.91
C ARG A 100 15.77 29.32 9.61
N PRO A 101 14.50 29.31 9.16
CA PRO A 101 13.50 28.39 9.71
C PRO A 101 13.98 26.94 9.66
N HIS A 102 13.80 26.18 10.76
CA HIS A 102 14.40 24.86 10.97
C HIS A 102 14.19 23.88 9.79
N GLY A 103 13.02 23.91 9.15
CA GLY A 103 12.69 23.06 8.00
C GLY A 103 13.43 23.40 6.70
N TRP A 104 13.98 24.61 6.51
CA TRP A 104 14.52 25.01 5.20
C TRP A 104 15.70 24.15 4.73
N CYS A 105 16.64 23.84 5.64
CA CYS A 105 17.76 22.95 5.30
C CYS A 105 17.32 21.49 5.17
N ARG A 106 16.36 21.06 6.01
CA ARG A 106 15.77 19.72 5.98
C ARG A 106 15.01 19.45 4.69
N GLY A 107 14.35 20.45 4.10
CA GLY A 107 13.71 20.34 2.80
C GLY A 107 14.66 20.06 1.63
N ILE A 108 15.96 20.41 1.76
CA ILE A 108 16.95 20.17 0.70
C ILE A 108 17.77 18.90 0.99
N VAL A 109 18.22 18.70 2.23
CA VAL A 109 19.03 17.53 2.63
C VAL A 109 18.18 16.26 2.81
N GLY A 110 16.97 16.44 3.33
CA GLY A 110 16.08 15.38 3.76
C GLY A 110 16.40 14.81 5.14
N LEU A 111 15.84 13.62 5.35
CA LEU A 111 16.09 12.70 6.45
C LEU A 111 17.59 12.42 6.62
N ASP A 112 18.02 12.19 7.86
CA ASP A 112 19.37 11.71 8.18
C ASP A 112 19.37 10.56 9.19
N GLU A 113 20.58 10.18 9.61
CA GLU A 113 20.84 9.13 10.57
C GLU A 113 20.28 9.38 11.99
N GLU A 114 20.02 10.62 12.40
CA GLU A 114 19.28 10.88 13.65
C GLU A 114 17.77 10.88 13.42
N GLY A 115 17.30 11.50 12.34
CA GLY A 115 15.89 11.47 11.93
C GLY A 115 15.34 10.05 11.77
N TRP A 116 16.09 9.15 11.11
CA TRP A 116 15.73 7.73 10.94
C TRP A 116 15.61 6.97 12.27
N ARG A 117 16.41 7.35 13.28
CA ARG A 117 16.28 6.80 14.64
C ARG A 117 15.12 7.44 15.40
N LEU A 118 14.82 8.72 15.16
CA LEU A 118 13.71 9.42 15.79
C LEU A 118 12.36 8.89 15.29
N THR A 119 12.12 8.85 13.98
CA THR A 119 10.92 8.26 13.38
C THR A 119 10.75 6.79 13.77
N GLY A 120 11.84 6.06 14.00
CA GLY A 120 11.82 4.71 14.56
C GLY A 120 11.23 4.67 15.96
N ARG A 121 11.83 5.39 16.92
CA ARG A 121 11.31 5.48 18.30
C ARG A 121 9.87 5.98 18.37
N VAL A 122 9.52 6.94 17.51
CA VAL A 122 8.17 7.53 17.43
C VAL A 122 7.15 6.52 16.87
N ALA A 123 7.48 5.79 15.81
CA ALA A 123 6.62 4.72 15.30
C ALA A 123 6.51 3.56 16.31
N ASP A 124 7.58 3.20 17.01
CA ASP A 124 7.57 2.14 18.01
C ASP A 124 6.79 2.52 19.29
N ALA A 125 6.75 3.81 19.65
CA ALA A 125 5.94 4.32 20.75
C ALA A 125 4.45 4.50 20.39
N ALA A 126 4.12 4.63 19.09
CA ALA A 126 2.76 4.78 18.60
C ALA A 126 2.10 3.44 18.17
N ASP A 127 2.88 2.40 17.88
CA ASP A 127 2.35 1.08 17.47
C ASP A 127 1.64 0.39 18.64
N ALA A 128 0.36 0.08 18.46
CA ALA A 128 -0.51 -0.48 19.48
C ALA A 128 -1.30 -1.65 18.87
N ALA A 129 -0.73 -2.86 18.95
CA ALA A 129 -1.28 -4.05 18.30
C ALA A 129 -2.79 -4.25 18.57
N GLY A 130 -3.57 -4.41 17.51
CA GLY A 130 -5.04 -4.50 17.54
C GLY A 130 -5.78 -3.15 17.48
N VAL A 131 -5.11 -2.05 17.84
CA VAL A 131 -5.68 -0.69 18.00
C VAL A 131 -5.19 0.28 16.92
N PHE A 132 -3.88 0.36 16.68
CA PHE A 132 -3.27 1.22 15.67
C PHE A 132 -1.93 0.64 15.21
N THR A 133 -1.64 0.67 13.90
CA THR A 133 -0.34 0.25 13.35
C THR A 133 0.45 1.45 12.84
N ALA A 134 1.57 1.75 13.49
CA ALA A 134 2.46 2.87 13.17
C ALA A 134 3.72 2.36 12.46
N ILE A 135 3.98 2.88 11.26
CA ILE A 135 5.05 2.40 10.39
C ILE A 135 6.08 3.52 10.15
N ARG A 136 7.35 3.24 10.41
CA ARG A 136 8.46 4.04 9.86
C ARG A 136 8.71 3.63 8.42
N GLY A 137 8.74 4.60 7.53
CA GLY A 137 9.33 4.50 6.20
C GLY A 137 10.21 5.71 5.88
N PHE A 138 10.54 5.86 4.60
CA PHE A 138 11.18 7.04 4.01
C PHE A 138 10.79 7.13 2.53
N GLU A 139 10.77 8.33 1.96
CA GLU A 139 10.58 8.50 0.52
C GLU A 139 11.94 8.69 -0.16
N TRP A 140 12.45 7.68 -0.86
CA TRP A 140 13.64 7.83 -1.71
C TRP A 140 13.32 8.84 -2.82
N THR A 141 14.02 9.97 -2.83
CA THR A 141 13.56 11.20 -3.51
C THR A 141 14.50 11.60 -4.64
N HIS A 142 14.29 11.05 -5.84
CA HIS A 142 15.19 11.27 -6.97
C HIS A 142 14.70 12.34 -7.95
N PRO A 143 15.50 13.39 -8.27
CA PRO A 143 15.03 14.58 -9.00
C PRO A 143 14.52 14.34 -10.43
N THR A 144 15.01 13.31 -11.12
CA THR A 144 14.56 12.96 -12.48
C THR A 144 13.79 11.65 -12.59
N LEU A 145 14.19 10.59 -11.86
CA LEU A 145 13.52 9.29 -11.90
C LEU A 145 12.15 9.25 -11.20
N GLY A 146 11.90 10.12 -10.23
CA GLY A 146 10.70 10.08 -9.39
C GLY A 146 10.96 9.49 -8.01
N HIS A 147 9.92 9.48 -7.17
CA HIS A 147 10.07 9.14 -5.75
C HIS A 147 9.46 7.78 -5.38
N VAL A 148 10.10 7.08 -4.44
CA VAL A 148 9.69 5.74 -4.00
C VAL A 148 9.59 5.68 -2.48
N ASN A 149 8.37 5.47 -1.97
CA ASN A 149 8.17 5.13 -0.57
C ASN A 149 8.77 3.75 -0.27
N VAL A 150 9.46 3.63 0.87
CA VAL A 150 10.00 2.36 1.38
C VAL A 150 9.56 2.15 2.82
N TRP A 151 8.95 0.98 3.08
CA TRP A 151 8.42 0.59 4.39
C TRP A 151 9.02 -0.75 4.85
N PHE A 152 8.91 -1.05 6.16
CA PHE A 152 9.37 -2.31 6.78
C PHE A 152 10.88 -2.61 6.61
N SER A 153 11.69 -1.59 6.32
CA SER A 153 13.14 -1.72 6.19
C SER A 153 13.86 -1.43 7.52
N PRO A 154 14.90 -2.20 7.89
CA PRO A 154 15.70 -1.91 9.08
C PRO A 154 16.58 -0.66 8.90
N ASP A 155 17.09 -0.45 7.68
CA ASP A 155 17.88 0.72 7.26
C ASP A 155 17.17 1.48 6.13
N TRP A 156 17.67 2.66 5.80
CA TRP A 156 17.19 3.57 4.76
C TRP A 156 18.27 3.85 3.71
N VAL A 157 17.92 4.46 2.58
CA VAL A 157 18.89 4.86 1.56
C VAL A 157 18.43 6.11 0.81
N ASP A 158 19.37 6.86 0.24
CA ASP A 158 19.10 8.06 -0.56
C ASP A 158 19.69 7.94 -1.98
N PRO A 159 19.23 8.76 -2.95
CA PRO A 159 19.76 8.80 -4.31
C PRO A 159 21.30 8.84 -4.40
N LEU A 160 21.92 9.66 -3.54
CA LEU A 160 23.37 9.82 -3.39
C LEU A 160 24.06 8.49 -3.08
N SER A 161 23.59 7.75 -2.08
CA SER A 161 24.15 6.45 -1.69
C SER A 161 23.83 5.33 -2.69
N THR A 162 22.74 5.47 -3.46
CA THR A 162 22.42 4.56 -4.58
C THR A 162 23.15 4.90 -5.88
N SER A 163 23.98 5.94 -5.95
CA SER A 163 24.69 6.37 -7.17
C SER A 163 23.80 6.70 -8.39
N GLY A 164 22.48 6.86 -8.22
CA GLY A 164 21.53 6.99 -9.34
C GLY A 164 21.50 8.38 -10.00
N VAL A 165 22.17 9.37 -9.39
CA VAL A 165 21.89 10.79 -9.65
C VAL A 165 22.57 11.30 -10.91
N GLY A 166 21.76 11.69 -11.90
CA GLY A 166 22.14 12.72 -12.88
C GLY A 166 22.11 14.09 -12.20
N TRP A 167 23.28 14.73 -12.04
CA TRP A 167 23.47 15.82 -11.06
C TRP A 167 23.06 17.23 -11.53
N ASP A 168 22.60 17.37 -12.77
CA ASP A 168 22.46 18.64 -13.53
C ASP A 168 21.31 19.58 -13.07
N GLY A 169 20.90 19.48 -11.81
CA GLY A 169 19.97 20.41 -11.15
C GLY A 169 20.19 20.49 -9.65
N LEU A 170 20.25 19.32 -8.98
CA LEU A 170 20.47 19.25 -7.53
C LEU A 170 21.83 19.83 -7.10
N GLY A 171 22.88 19.67 -7.93
CA GLY A 171 24.19 20.27 -7.65
C GLY A 171 24.12 21.80 -7.49
N ASP A 172 23.30 22.47 -8.30
CA ASP A 172 23.18 23.93 -8.30
C ASP A 172 22.32 24.48 -7.16
N GLU A 173 21.45 23.67 -6.54
CA GLU A 173 20.77 24.04 -5.31
C GLU A 173 21.67 23.84 -4.09
N LEU A 174 22.40 22.72 -4.04
CA LEU A 174 23.33 22.43 -2.94
C LEU A 174 24.55 23.37 -2.89
N ARG A 175 25.02 23.85 -4.05
CA ARG A 175 26.02 24.93 -4.15
C ARG A 175 25.57 26.25 -3.52
N ARG A 176 24.26 26.47 -3.36
CA ARG A 176 23.69 27.66 -2.68
C ARG A 176 23.64 27.51 -1.16
N ILE A 177 23.94 26.34 -0.61
CA ILE A 177 24.02 26.13 0.85
C ILE A 177 25.47 26.41 1.33
N PRO A 178 25.69 27.43 2.17
CA PRO A 178 27.04 27.77 2.66
C PRO A 178 27.71 26.58 3.35
N GLY A 179 28.91 26.22 2.89
CA GLY A 179 29.71 25.13 3.45
C GLY A 179 29.42 23.73 2.88
N ILE A 180 28.33 23.52 2.13
CA ILE A 180 28.06 22.23 1.47
C ILE A 180 28.77 22.14 0.13
N GLY A 181 28.64 23.16 -0.75
CA GLY A 181 29.20 23.14 -2.12
C GLY A 181 30.62 22.58 -2.24
N PRO A 182 31.64 23.10 -1.51
CA PRO A 182 33.01 22.61 -1.61
C PRO A 182 33.25 21.18 -1.11
N VAL A 183 32.35 20.64 -0.27
CA VAL A 183 32.38 19.23 0.17
C VAL A 183 31.67 18.35 -0.86
N LEU A 184 30.59 18.86 -1.45
CA LEU A 184 29.84 18.20 -2.51
C LEU A 184 30.71 18.00 -3.76
N ASP A 185 31.38 19.06 -4.24
CA ASP A 185 32.21 18.99 -5.45
C ASP A 185 33.37 17.95 -5.31
N GLN A 186 33.85 17.66 -4.08
CA GLN A 186 34.83 16.57 -3.83
C GLN A 186 34.24 15.15 -3.89
N VAL A 187 32.91 15.00 -3.82
CA VAL A 187 32.20 13.72 -3.82
C VAL A 187 31.60 13.44 -5.22
N LEU A 188 31.08 14.46 -5.90
CA LEU A 188 30.40 14.33 -7.19
C LEU A 188 31.25 13.64 -8.27
N ASP A 189 32.52 14.06 -8.43
CA ASP A 189 33.45 13.54 -9.44
C ASP A 189 33.77 12.04 -9.28
N SER A 190 33.33 11.41 -8.18
CA SER A 190 33.60 10.00 -7.86
C SER A 190 32.42 9.04 -8.08
N ILE A 191 31.23 9.55 -8.41
CA ILE A 191 30.00 8.75 -8.48
C ILE A 191 29.70 8.36 -9.94
N PRO A 192 29.70 7.06 -10.29
CA PRO A 192 29.26 6.62 -11.62
C PRO A 192 27.76 6.84 -11.77
N GLY A 193 27.35 7.71 -12.70
CA GLY A 193 25.94 7.89 -13.04
C GLY A 193 25.39 6.73 -13.86
N ASP A 194 24.78 5.75 -13.18
CA ASP A 194 23.83 4.80 -13.78
C ASP A 194 22.41 5.35 -13.53
N PRO A 195 21.81 6.09 -14.48
CA PRO A 195 20.70 7.01 -14.21
C PRO A 195 19.34 6.29 -14.20
N GLY A 196 19.27 5.11 -13.58
CA GLY A 196 18.11 4.23 -13.58
C GLY A 196 17.77 3.66 -12.21
N MET A 197 16.66 2.93 -12.11
CA MET A 197 16.15 2.41 -10.82
C MET A 197 16.95 1.23 -10.26
N ARG A 198 17.84 0.63 -11.07
CA ARG A 198 18.55 -0.61 -10.70
C ARG A 198 19.29 -0.53 -9.36
N PRO A 199 20.05 0.51 -9.00
CA PRO A 199 20.76 0.53 -7.73
C PRO A 199 19.83 0.55 -6.51
N LEU A 200 18.65 1.18 -6.61
CA LEU A 200 17.61 1.08 -5.58
C LEU A 200 17.05 -0.35 -5.50
N TYR A 201 16.82 -1.02 -6.64
CA TYR A 201 16.38 -2.42 -6.67
C TYR A 201 17.45 -3.39 -6.13
N ASP A 202 18.74 -3.11 -6.34
CA ASP A 202 19.84 -3.89 -5.77
C ASP A 202 19.93 -3.69 -4.24
N TRP A 203 19.70 -2.46 -3.74
CA TRP A 203 19.57 -2.22 -2.29
C TRP A 203 18.30 -2.87 -1.68
N LEU A 204 17.13 -2.75 -2.33
CA LEU A 204 15.88 -3.41 -1.90
C LEU A 204 15.98 -4.95 -1.92
N SER A 205 16.79 -5.51 -2.83
CA SER A 205 17.11 -6.94 -2.85
C SER A 205 17.89 -7.37 -1.60
N ALA A 206 18.87 -6.56 -1.18
CA ALA A 206 19.68 -6.80 0.00
C ALA A 206 18.94 -6.50 1.33
N GLY A 207 18.01 -5.54 1.33
CA GLY A 207 17.30 -5.01 2.51
C GLY A 207 16.36 -5.97 3.25
N GLY A 208 16.29 -7.26 2.86
CA GLY A 208 15.68 -8.34 3.65
C GLY A 208 14.16 -8.29 3.76
N SER A 209 13.61 -7.36 4.55
CA SER A 209 12.17 -7.24 4.86
C SER A 209 11.45 -6.12 4.10
N ALA A 210 12.20 -5.17 3.54
CA ALA A 210 11.69 -3.97 2.88
C ALA A 210 10.60 -4.26 1.83
N LEU A 211 9.62 -3.34 1.76
CA LEU A 211 8.65 -3.17 0.69
C LEU A 211 8.76 -1.75 0.14
N ALA A 212 8.35 -1.54 -1.11
CA ALA A 212 8.41 -0.26 -1.79
C ALA A 212 7.12 0.06 -2.57
N GLY A 213 6.89 1.34 -2.86
CA GLY A 213 5.81 1.81 -3.72
C GLY A 213 6.25 2.97 -4.61
N PHE A 214 5.77 3.02 -5.85
CA PHE A 214 5.97 4.17 -6.74
C PHE A 214 5.00 5.29 -6.37
N ASN A 215 5.52 6.48 -6.10
CA ASN A 215 4.71 7.62 -5.65
C ASN A 215 4.35 8.56 -6.80
N HIS A 216 3.24 9.31 -6.66
CA HIS A 216 2.79 10.41 -7.56
C HIS A 216 3.19 10.23 -9.04
N PRO A 217 2.86 9.09 -9.68
CA PRO A 217 3.61 8.56 -10.80
C PRO A 217 3.53 9.42 -12.06
N GLY A 218 4.68 9.69 -12.65
CA GLY A 218 4.79 10.47 -13.88
C GLY A 218 4.99 11.97 -13.69
N ARG A 219 5.08 12.45 -12.42
CA ARG A 219 5.43 13.83 -12.07
C ARG A 219 6.85 14.18 -12.49
N GLU A 220 7.84 13.36 -12.15
CA GLU A 220 9.23 13.51 -12.63
C GLU A 220 9.41 12.87 -14.02
N PRO A 221 10.25 13.45 -14.91
CA PRO A 221 10.29 13.10 -16.34
C PRO A 221 10.87 11.72 -16.68
N GLY A 222 11.56 11.05 -15.74
CA GLY A 222 12.21 9.76 -15.95
C GLY A 222 11.34 8.54 -15.66
N TRP A 223 10.14 8.72 -15.10
CA TRP A 223 9.12 7.66 -14.94
C TRP A 223 9.65 6.35 -14.34
N PHE A 224 10.52 6.40 -13.32
CA PHE A 224 11.14 5.22 -12.71
C PHE A 224 11.89 4.33 -13.71
N ASP A 225 12.77 4.93 -14.54
CA ASP A 225 13.44 4.29 -15.69
C ASP A 225 12.39 3.74 -16.68
N ALA A 226 11.43 4.59 -17.06
CA ALA A 226 10.25 4.22 -17.86
C ALA A 226 9.51 2.95 -17.37
N PHE A 227 9.36 2.82 -16.06
CA PHE A 227 8.85 1.66 -15.33
C PHE A 227 9.54 0.34 -15.70
N ARG A 228 10.84 0.35 -16.04
CA ARG A 228 11.61 -0.85 -16.39
C ARG A 228 11.46 -1.94 -15.33
N HIS A 229 10.70 -2.97 -15.67
CA HIS A 229 10.34 -4.03 -14.74
C HIS A 229 11.52 -4.94 -14.39
N ASP A 230 11.81 -5.07 -13.10
CA ASP A 230 12.76 -6.04 -12.56
C ASP A 230 11.99 -7.15 -11.84
N PRO A 231 12.00 -8.40 -12.33
CA PRO A 231 11.23 -9.49 -11.74
C PRO A 231 11.70 -9.87 -10.32
N ARG A 232 12.90 -9.46 -9.88
CA ARG A 232 13.34 -9.62 -8.48
C ARG A 232 12.52 -8.77 -7.51
N MET A 233 11.95 -7.67 -8.01
CA MET A 233 11.15 -6.72 -7.24
C MET A 233 9.66 -7.09 -7.16
N ALA A 234 9.23 -8.21 -7.75
CA ALA A 234 7.82 -8.63 -7.80
C ALA A 234 7.16 -8.81 -6.41
N ASP A 235 7.93 -9.13 -5.37
CA ASP A 235 7.45 -9.18 -3.96
C ASP A 235 8.00 -8.03 -3.09
N ARG A 236 8.57 -7.00 -3.73
CA ARG A 236 9.13 -5.79 -3.08
C ARG A 236 8.32 -4.55 -3.41
N VAL A 237 8.17 -4.25 -4.70
CA VAL A 237 7.36 -3.12 -5.18
C VAL A 237 5.89 -3.56 -5.17
N VAL A 238 5.18 -3.16 -4.13
CA VAL A 238 3.82 -3.63 -3.82
C VAL A 238 2.73 -2.70 -4.30
N SER A 239 3.02 -1.41 -4.48
CA SER A 239 2.03 -0.39 -4.85
C SER A 239 2.52 0.61 -5.89
N VAL A 240 1.56 1.23 -6.57
CA VAL A 240 1.70 2.53 -7.24
C VAL A 240 0.59 3.45 -6.72
N GLU A 241 0.90 4.72 -6.50
CA GLU A 241 -0.09 5.71 -6.06
C GLU A 241 -1.03 6.08 -7.23
N ALA A 242 -2.32 5.73 -7.09
CA ALA A 242 -3.39 6.21 -7.98
C ALA A 242 -3.98 7.53 -7.48
N PHE A 243 -3.94 7.77 -6.17
CA PHE A 243 -4.19 9.09 -5.57
C PHE A 243 -3.00 9.53 -4.71
N ASN A 244 -2.56 10.76 -4.90
CA ASN A 244 -1.63 11.48 -4.05
C ASN A 244 -2.14 12.91 -3.92
N LYS A 245 -2.01 13.55 -2.74
CA LYS A 245 -2.56 14.88 -2.46
C LYS A 245 -4.01 14.98 -2.96
N MET A 246 -4.31 15.82 -3.94
CA MET A 246 -5.65 16.00 -4.52
C MET A 246 -5.78 15.45 -5.95
N ASP A 247 -4.80 14.70 -6.43
CA ASP A 247 -4.63 14.38 -7.84
C ASP A 247 -5.02 12.91 -8.15
N ASP A 248 -5.48 12.66 -9.38
CA ASP A 248 -5.90 11.34 -9.89
C ASP A 248 -4.94 10.92 -11.02
N TYR A 249 -4.08 9.93 -10.74
CA TYR A 249 -2.98 9.53 -11.63
C TYR A 249 -3.40 8.55 -12.74
N LEU A 250 -4.70 8.47 -13.06
CA LEU A 250 -5.17 7.83 -14.28
C LEU A 250 -4.55 8.45 -15.53
N PHE A 251 -4.31 9.76 -15.52
CA PHE A 251 -3.69 10.51 -16.61
C PHE A 251 -2.63 11.47 -16.05
N ASP A 252 -1.36 11.27 -16.40
CA ASP A 252 -0.30 12.27 -16.15
C ASP A 252 -0.37 13.43 -17.15
N SER A 253 -1.01 13.19 -18.30
CA SER A 253 -1.31 14.20 -19.31
C SER A 253 -2.46 13.72 -20.22
N PRO A 254 -3.11 14.58 -21.03
CA PRO A 254 -4.25 14.19 -21.88
C PRO A 254 -3.99 13.08 -22.91
N HIS A 255 -2.75 12.61 -23.05
CA HIS A 255 -2.32 11.58 -24.00
C HIS A 255 -1.55 10.41 -23.36
N ARG A 256 -1.37 10.41 -22.03
CA ARG A 256 -0.55 9.39 -21.35
C ARG A 256 -1.12 9.00 -19.99
N SER A 257 -0.80 7.78 -19.57
CA SER A 257 -1.09 7.25 -18.24
C SER A 257 0.13 6.53 -17.67
N ALA A 258 0.84 7.20 -16.75
CA ALA A 258 1.89 6.56 -15.96
C ALA A 258 1.39 5.33 -15.18
N LEU A 259 0.12 5.32 -14.75
CA LEU A 259 -0.52 4.15 -14.13
C LEU A 259 -0.65 2.98 -15.11
N ALA A 260 -1.11 3.20 -16.35
CA ALA A 260 -1.16 2.15 -17.36
C ALA A 260 0.25 1.68 -17.75
N ALA A 261 1.19 2.60 -17.97
CA ALA A 261 2.58 2.29 -18.31
C ALA A 261 3.26 1.40 -17.26
N CYS A 262 3.01 1.64 -15.97
CA CYS A 262 3.48 0.78 -14.88
C CYS A 262 2.93 -0.66 -14.99
N LEU A 263 1.62 -0.81 -15.18
CA LEU A 263 0.95 -2.11 -15.27
C LEU A 263 1.31 -2.87 -16.57
N ASP A 264 1.47 -2.15 -17.69
CA ASP A 264 1.84 -2.71 -19.00
C ASP A 264 3.32 -3.08 -19.10
N ALA A 265 4.21 -2.41 -18.35
CA ALA A 265 5.59 -2.86 -18.15
C ALA A 265 5.68 -4.18 -17.37
N GLY A 266 4.58 -4.63 -16.75
CA GLY A 266 4.44 -5.93 -16.07
C GLY A 266 4.48 -5.87 -14.54
N TRP A 267 4.54 -4.68 -13.93
CA TRP A 267 4.56 -4.53 -12.47
C TRP A 267 3.25 -5.01 -11.84
N ARG A 268 3.32 -6.05 -11.00
CA ARG A 268 2.18 -6.56 -10.23
C ARG A 268 1.90 -5.75 -8.96
N VAL A 269 1.74 -4.44 -9.12
CA VAL A 269 1.42 -3.50 -8.05
C VAL A 269 -0.08 -3.45 -7.75
N GLY A 270 -0.44 -3.13 -6.52
CA GLY A 270 -1.77 -2.69 -6.13
C GLY A 270 -1.91 -1.16 -6.27
N LEU A 271 -3.14 -0.67 -6.34
CA LEU A 271 -3.41 0.77 -6.47
C LEU A 271 -3.64 1.38 -5.09
N LEU A 272 -2.76 2.32 -4.71
CA LEU A 272 -2.74 2.96 -3.39
C LEU A 272 -3.25 4.40 -3.47
N GLY A 273 -3.89 4.88 -2.42
CA GLY A 273 -4.19 6.29 -2.24
C GLY A 273 -3.54 6.80 -0.96
N VAL A 274 -2.95 7.99 -1.01
CA VAL A 274 -2.27 8.62 0.13
C VAL A 274 -2.49 10.13 0.14
N SER A 275 -2.32 10.76 1.30
CA SER A 275 -2.44 12.21 1.41
C SER A 275 -1.17 12.95 1.00
N ASP A 276 -0.01 12.30 1.10
CA ASP A 276 1.32 12.91 0.93
C ASP A 276 1.37 14.23 1.72
N GLU A 277 1.06 14.11 3.00
CA GLU A 277 0.79 15.28 3.82
C GLU A 277 2.07 16.03 4.15
N HIS A 278 2.02 17.35 3.96
CA HIS A 278 3.08 18.30 4.30
C HIS A 278 2.58 19.35 5.33
N GLY A 279 1.29 19.35 5.67
CA GLY A 279 0.75 20.11 6.82
C GLY A 279 1.03 19.43 8.16
N ASP A 280 0.71 20.12 9.26
CA ASP A 280 0.72 19.59 10.63
C ASP A 280 -0.66 19.03 11.07
N ASP A 281 -1.64 19.06 10.17
CA ASP A 281 -3.01 18.59 10.40
C ASP A 281 -3.26 17.15 9.89
N TRP A 282 -2.23 16.29 9.93
CA TRP A 282 -2.25 14.95 9.32
C TRP A 282 -3.56 14.18 9.51
N GLY A 283 -4.07 13.64 8.40
CA GLY A 283 -5.35 12.93 8.33
C GLY A 283 -6.60 13.83 8.26
N ARG A 284 -6.50 15.13 8.61
CA ARG A 284 -7.65 16.03 8.73
C ARG A 284 -8.14 16.64 7.41
N PRO A 285 -7.32 16.84 6.35
CA PRO A 285 -7.84 17.26 5.04
C PRO A 285 -8.78 16.23 4.41
N ALA A 286 -9.90 16.72 3.88
CA ALA A 286 -10.90 15.94 3.16
C ALA A 286 -10.60 15.92 1.65
N GLY A 287 -11.08 14.90 0.93
CA GLY A 287 -10.88 14.77 -0.52
C GLY A 287 -9.45 14.42 -0.96
N LYS A 288 -8.47 14.41 -0.05
CA LYS A 288 -7.14 13.85 -0.30
C LYS A 288 -7.17 12.32 -0.44
N GLY A 289 -6.20 11.76 -1.16
CA GLY A 289 -6.02 10.31 -1.28
C GLY A 289 -5.84 9.61 0.08
N ARG A 290 -6.36 8.39 0.20
CA ARG A 290 -6.28 7.46 1.35
C ARG A 290 -6.39 6.03 0.85
N ALA A 291 -6.13 5.05 1.71
CA ALA A 291 -6.26 3.63 1.36
C ALA A 291 -7.15 2.86 2.35
N GLY A 292 -7.72 1.75 1.88
CA GLY A 292 -8.31 0.72 2.73
C GLY A 292 -7.60 -0.62 2.51
N LEU A 293 -7.19 -1.27 3.60
CA LEU A 293 -6.42 -2.52 3.59
C LEU A 293 -7.20 -3.65 4.26
N TRP A 294 -7.21 -4.83 3.65
CA TRP A 294 -7.84 -6.04 4.19
C TRP A 294 -6.81 -6.89 4.95
N VAL A 295 -6.69 -6.60 6.25
CA VAL A 295 -5.70 -7.17 7.18
C VAL A 295 -6.32 -8.27 8.04
N ARG A 296 -5.55 -9.31 8.38
CA ARG A 296 -5.99 -10.37 9.32
C ARG A 296 -5.87 -9.95 10.79
N GLU A 297 -4.94 -9.07 11.06
CA GLU A 297 -4.67 -8.48 12.38
C GLU A 297 -4.22 -7.04 12.16
N LEU A 298 -4.55 -6.13 13.08
CA LEU A 298 -4.03 -4.77 13.03
C LEU A 298 -2.64 -4.74 13.68
N SER A 299 -1.65 -5.16 12.90
CA SER A 299 -0.23 -5.16 13.24
C SER A 299 0.62 -4.85 12.01
N ARG A 300 1.88 -4.48 12.23
CA ARG A 300 2.88 -4.32 11.14
C ARG A 300 3.00 -5.59 10.26
N ARG A 301 2.81 -6.79 10.81
CA ARG A 301 2.78 -8.05 10.05
C ARG A 301 1.51 -8.16 9.20
N GLY A 302 0.34 -7.92 9.80
CA GLY A 302 -0.95 -7.99 9.10
C GLY A 302 -1.06 -6.98 7.95
N VAL A 303 -0.50 -5.77 8.13
CA VAL A 303 -0.36 -4.77 7.07
C VAL A 303 0.60 -5.23 5.97
N ARG A 304 1.78 -5.75 6.33
CA ARG A 304 2.73 -6.31 5.34
C ARG A 304 2.11 -7.46 4.53
N GLU A 305 1.31 -8.32 5.16
CA GLU A 305 0.56 -9.40 4.51
C GLU A 305 -0.56 -8.89 3.57
N ALA A 306 -1.19 -7.75 3.87
CA ALA A 306 -2.19 -7.14 2.98
C ALA A 306 -1.53 -6.47 1.78
N LEU A 307 -0.42 -5.75 2.00
CA LEU A 307 0.36 -5.08 0.96
C LEU A 307 0.98 -6.07 -0.04
N VAL A 308 1.70 -7.10 0.43
CA VAL A 308 2.29 -8.12 -0.47
C VAL A 308 1.23 -8.89 -1.27
N ALA A 309 0.05 -9.11 -0.69
CA ALA A 309 -1.06 -9.76 -1.37
C ALA A 309 -1.94 -8.81 -2.21
N ARG A 310 -1.60 -7.51 -2.27
CA ARG A 310 -2.34 -6.46 -2.97
C ARG A 310 -3.83 -6.40 -2.60
N ARG A 311 -4.18 -6.81 -1.37
CA ARG A 311 -5.54 -6.75 -0.81
C ARG A 311 -5.83 -5.36 -0.23
N PHE A 312 -5.73 -4.35 -1.07
CA PHE A 312 -5.99 -2.95 -0.71
C PHE A 312 -6.56 -2.17 -1.89
N PHE A 313 -7.10 -0.99 -1.61
CA PHE A 313 -7.68 -0.08 -2.60
C PHE A 313 -7.30 1.37 -2.30
N ALA A 314 -7.23 2.20 -3.33
CA ALA A 314 -7.15 3.65 -3.22
C ALA A 314 -8.55 4.25 -3.06
N THR A 315 -8.70 5.30 -2.27
CA THR A 315 -9.97 6.03 -2.07
C THR A 315 -9.69 7.51 -1.80
N ARG A 316 -10.66 8.38 -2.06
CA ARG A 316 -10.68 9.79 -1.58
C ARG A 316 -11.71 9.98 -0.45
N GLU A 317 -12.47 8.93 -0.17
CA GLU A 317 -13.71 8.90 0.59
C GLU A 317 -13.50 8.18 1.93
N ARG A 318 -13.81 8.84 3.05
CA ARG A 318 -13.58 8.30 4.40
C ARG A 318 -14.65 7.30 4.79
N GLY A 319 -14.22 6.18 5.38
CA GLY A 319 -15.13 5.10 5.78
C GLY A 319 -15.71 4.30 4.61
N LEU A 320 -15.18 4.47 3.38
CA LEU A 320 -15.51 3.60 2.26
C LEU A 320 -15.05 2.16 2.55
N ARG A 321 -16.00 1.22 2.58
CA ARG A 321 -15.73 -0.21 2.37
C ARG A 321 -15.73 -0.47 0.87
N LEU A 322 -14.60 -0.97 0.37
CA LEU A 322 -14.48 -1.51 -0.98
C LEU A 322 -13.78 -2.87 -0.93
N ASP A 323 -14.45 -3.88 -1.46
CA ASP A 323 -13.86 -5.17 -1.79
C ASP A 323 -14.41 -5.64 -3.14
N ALA A 324 -13.60 -6.38 -3.88
CA ALA A 324 -13.95 -6.80 -5.23
C ALA A 324 -13.43 -8.20 -5.55
N SER A 325 -14.20 -8.91 -6.39
CA SER A 325 -13.81 -10.20 -6.95
C SER A 325 -14.03 -10.26 -8.46
N ALA A 326 -13.20 -11.06 -9.13
CA ALA A 326 -13.32 -11.45 -10.53
C ALA A 326 -13.32 -12.99 -10.59
N ASP A 327 -14.44 -13.59 -11.01
CA ASP A 327 -14.71 -15.04 -10.95
C ASP A 327 -14.38 -15.68 -9.58
N GLY A 328 -14.63 -14.93 -8.51
CA GLY A 328 -14.37 -15.35 -7.12
C GLY A 328 -12.94 -15.14 -6.61
N VAL A 329 -12.00 -14.76 -7.48
CA VAL A 329 -10.65 -14.32 -7.06
C VAL A 329 -10.74 -12.89 -6.54
N ARG A 330 -10.16 -12.59 -5.36
CA ARG A 330 -10.14 -11.25 -4.75
C ARG A 330 -9.19 -10.28 -5.48
N MET A 331 -9.45 -8.98 -5.40
CA MET A 331 -8.58 -7.92 -5.94
C MET A 331 -7.11 -8.08 -5.50
N GLY A 332 -6.19 -7.75 -6.40
CA GLY A 332 -4.76 -8.09 -6.28
C GLY A 332 -4.40 -9.51 -6.77
N GLY A 333 -5.39 -10.39 -6.97
CA GLY A 333 -5.20 -11.80 -7.34
C GLY A 333 -5.05 -12.08 -8.84
N VAL A 334 -4.72 -13.34 -9.16
CA VAL A 334 -4.60 -13.87 -10.52
C VAL A 334 -5.85 -14.65 -10.90
N VAL A 335 -6.52 -14.25 -11.97
CA VAL A 335 -7.73 -14.88 -12.53
C VAL A 335 -7.31 -15.83 -13.64
N ALA A 336 -7.80 -17.08 -13.57
CA ALA A 336 -7.51 -18.12 -14.57
C ALA A 336 -8.35 -17.93 -15.85
N HIS A 337 -8.00 -16.89 -16.63
CA HIS A 337 -8.80 -16.45 -17.78
C HIS A 337 -8.02 -16.41 -19.09
N ARG A 338 -8.71 -16.70 -20.20
CA ARG A 338 -8.19 -16.58 -21.57
C ARG A 338 -9.10 -15.69 -22.42
N ARG A 339 -10.34 -16.11 -22.66
CA ARG A 339 -11.33 -15.41 -23.51
C ARG A 339 -12.74 -15.75 -23.02
N GLY A 340 -13.63 -14.76 -22.99
CA GLY A 340 -15.03 -14.92 -22.59
C GLY A 340 -15.45 -13.99 -21.43
N PRO A 341 -16.66 -14.15 -20.87
CA PRO A 341 -17.13 -13.33 -19.76
C PRO A 341 -16.34 -13.60 -18.48
N VAL A 342 -15.90 -12.53 -17.82
CA VAL A 342 -15.44 -12.53 -16.42
C VAL A 342 -16.53 -11.94 -15.55
N THR A 343 -16.88 -12.62 -14.47
CA THR A 343 -17.94 -12.20 -13.53
C THR A 343 -17.33 -11.35 -12.42
N PHE A 344 -17.66 -10.06 -12.40
CA PHE A 344 -17.27 -9.18 -11.31
C PHE A 344 -18.32 -9.19 -10.20
N ALA A 345 -17.86 -9.07 -8.96
CA ALA A 345 -18.70 -8.76 -7.81
C ALA A 345 -18.02 -7.73 -6.91
N LEU A 346 -18.76 -6.73 -6.44
CA LEU A 346 -18.24 -5.66 -5.58
C LEU A 346 -19.10 -5.51 -4.33
N ASP A 347 -18.42 -5.44 -3.18
CA ASP A 347 -18.97 -4.89 -1.96
C ASP A 347 -18.49 -3.44 -1.82
N VAL A 348 -19.41 -2.51 -2.07
CA VAL A 348 -19.22 -1.06 -1.95
C VAL A 348 -20.24 -0.52 -0.96
N ASP A 349 -19.78 0.28 0.00
CA ASP A 349 -20.59 0.90 1.06
C ASP A 349 -19.80 2.02 1.74
N ALA A 350 -20.46 3.09 2.20
CA ALA A 350 -19.86 4.14 3.02
C ALA A 350 -20.97 4.92 3.76
N PRO A 351 -20.66 5.68 4.83
CA PRO A 351 -21.65 6.47 5.55
C PRO A 351 -22.48 7.38 4.63
N GLY A 352 -23.79 7.09 4.53
CA GLY A 352 -24.73 7.85 3.69
C GLY A 352 -24.71 7.52 2.19
N TRP A 353 -24.00 6.48 1.74
CA TRP A 353 -23.92 6.13 0.31
C TRP A 353 -25.07 5.27 -0.22
N ALA A 354 -25.85 4.57 0.61
CA ALA A 354 -26.96 3.75 0.13
C ALA A 354 -27.95 4.60 -0.68
N GLY A 355 -28.17 4.25 -1.95
CA GLY A 355 -28.96 5.05 -2.90
C GLY A 355 -28.17 6.06 -3.76
N ARG A 356 -26.86 6.27 -3.53
CA ARG A 356 -26.00 7.11 -4.39
C ARG A 356 -25.78 6.42 -5.75
N ARG A 357 -25.81 7.19 -6.85
CA ARG A 357 -25.34 6.73 -8.17
C ARG A 357 -23.82 6.71 -8.20
N VAL A 358 -23.25 5.61 -8.69
CA VAL A 358 -21.80 5.42 -8.87
C VAL A 358 -21.59 4.64 -10.16
N ASP A 359 -20.54 4.93 -10.92
CA ASP A 359 -20.10 4.06 -12.01
C ASP A 359 -19.02 3.09 -11.54
N ILE A 360 -19.06 1.87 -12.05
CA ILE A 360 -17.91 0.95 -12.01
C ILE A 360 -17.33 0.86 -13.42
N GLN A 361 -16.18 1.50 -13.61
CA GLN A 361 -15.43 1.53 -14.86
C GLN A 361 -14.42 0.38 -14.87
N VAL A 362 -14.51 -0.50 -15.87
CA VAL A 362 -13.60 -1.64 -16.03
C VAL A 362 -12.46 -1.22 -16.96
N LEU A 363 -11.32 -0.90 -16.37
CA LEU A 363 -10.12 -0.46 -17.09
C LEU A 363 -9.26 -1.67 -17.51
N ARG A 364 -8.65 -1.57 -18.69
CA ARG A 364 -7.73 -2.56 -19.27
C ARG A 364 -6.63 -1.87 -20.09
N PRO A 365 -5.60 -2.58 -20.59
CA PRO A 365 -4.64 -2.02 -21.56
C PRO A 365 -5.32 -1.41 -22.78
N GLY A 366 -4.80 -0.27 -23.26
CA GLY A 366 -5.32 0.46 -24.42
C GLY A 366 -4.26 1.16 -25.27
N GLY A 367 -2.97 0.92 -25.01
CA GLY A 367 -1.85 1.66 -25.61
C GLY A 367 -1.25 2.63 -24.58
N GLU A 368 -1.01 3.89 -24.98
CA GLU A 368 -0.50 4.94 -24.08
C GLU A 368 -1.49 5.34 -22.97
N LEU A 369 -2.73 4.86 -23.06
CA LEU A 369 -3.86 5.14 -22.17
C LEU A 369 -4.64 3.86 -21.83
N PRO A 370 -5.25 3.78 -20.63
CA PRO A 370 -6.11 2.67 -20.25
C PRO A 370 -7.44 2.73 -21.02
N ALA A 371 -7.79 1.65 -21.71
CA ALA A 371 -9.10 1.53 -22.35
C ALA A 371 -10.18 1.17 -21.32
N VAL A 372 -11.36 1.76 -21.45
CA VAL A 372 -12.53 1.44 -20.62
C VAL A 372 -13.35 0.36 -21.34
N ALA A 373 -13.23 -0.89 -20.88
CA ALA A 373 -13.87 -2.06 -21.49
C ALA A 373 -15.39 -2.11 -21.23
N HIS A 374 -15.82 -1.58 -20.09
CA HIS A 374 -17.22 -1.54 -19.65
C HIS A 374 -17.44 -0.41 -18.65
N VAL A 375 -18.67 0.10 -18.56
CA VAL A 375 -19.14 1.00 -17.51
C VAL A 375 -20.47 0.46 -17.00
N GLU A 376 -20.48 0.01 -15.75
CA GLU A 376 -21.71 -0.38 -15.05
C GLU A 376 -22.22 0.81 -14.22
N GLU A 377 -23.32 1.45 -14.63
CA GLU A 377 -23.97 2.46 -13.79
C GLU A 377 -24.78 1.76 -12.68
N ILE A 378 -24.42 1.99 -11.41
CA ILE A 378 -25.09 1.38 -10.26
C ILE A 378 -25.77 2.42 -9.36
N VAL A 379 -26.74 1.94 -8.60
CA VAL A 379 -27.17 2.56 -7.34
C VAL A 379 -26.54 1.74 -6.21
N VAL A 380 -25.80 2.38 -5.31
CA VAL A 380 -25.10 1.67 -4.22
C VAL A 380 -26.13 0.96 -3.32
N PRO A 381 -26.02 -0.37 -3.15
CA PRO A 381 -27.01 -1.15 -2.41
C PRO A 381 -26.92 -0.87 -0.90
N ALA A 382 -28.07 -0.95 -0.23
CA ALA A 382 -28.13 -0.95 1.23
C ALA A 382 -27.42 -2.20 1.82
N GLY A 383 -27.17 -2.19 3.14
CA GLY A 383 -26.44 -3.27 3.82
C GLY A 383 -27.11 -4.64 3.72
N ASP A 384 -28.44 -4.67 3.71
CA ASP A 384 -29.32 -5.84 3.59
C ASP A 384 -29.56 -6.29 2.14
N GLN A 385 -29.19 -5.46 1.15
CA GLN A 385 -29.34 -5.77 -0.27
C GLN A 385 -28.13 -6.56 -0.80
N PRO A 386 -28.31 -7.36 -1.88
CA PRO A 386 -27.22 -8.10 -2.49
C PRO A 386 -26.06 -7.21 -2.96
N VAL A 387 -24.84 -7.74 -2.87
CA VAL A 387 -23.64 -7.16 -3.49
C VAL A 387 -23.80 -7.01 -5.01
N VAL A 388 -23.20 -5.96 -5.57
CA VAL A 388 -23.24 -5.67 -7.00
C VAL A 388 -22.57 -6.81 -7.78
N ARG A 389 -23.19 -7.25 -8.88
CA ARG A 389 -22.68 -8.31 -9.77
C ARG A 389 -23.02 -8.03 -11.23
N PHE A 390 -22.01 -8.10 -12.09
CA PHE A 390 -22.13 -7.97 -13.55
C PHE A 390 -21.04 -8.81 -14.24
N ALA A 391 -21.13 -9.01 -15.56
CA ALA A 391 -20.15 -9.79 -16.31
C ALA A 391 -19.70 -9.06 -17.57
N VAL A 392 -18.39 -9.06 -17.85
CA VAL A 392 -17.80 -8.35 -18.99
C VAL A 392 -17.05 -9.35 -19.87
N PRO A 393 -17.29 -9.37 -21.21
CA PRO A 393 -16.49 -10.18 -22.12
C PRO A 393 -15.08 -9.61 -22.20
N LEU A 394 -14.10 -10.37 -21.70
CA LEU A 394 -12.69 -10.00 -21.72
C LEU A 394 -11.88 -11.01 -22.52
N ASP A 395 -10.90 -10.48 -23.24
CA ASP A 395 -9.84 -11.25 -23.89
C ASP A 395 -8.53 -10.92 -23.18
N ALA A 396 -7.83 -11.93 -22.69
CA ALA A 396 -6.56 -11.76 -22.01
C ALA A 396 -5.41 -11.51 -23.02
N ASP A 397 -5.59 -11.87 -24.29
CA ASP A 397 -4.60 -11.59 -25.33
C ASP A 397 -4.62 -10.10 -25.75
N ASP A 398 -5.74 -9.41 -25.55
CA ASP A 398 -5.87 -7.94 -25.59
C ASP A 398 -5.33 -7.23 -24.31
N GLY A 399 -4.74 -7.96 -23.35
CA GLY A 399 -4.20 -7.38 -22.12
C GLY A 399 -4.29 -8.27 -20.87
N ARG A 400 -3.27 -8.22 -20.01
CA ARG A 400 -3.12 -9.14 -18.86
C ARG A 400 -3.51 -8.55 -17.49
N TRP A 401 -3.99 -7.31 -17.43
CA TRP A 401 -4.50 -6.71 -16.20
C TRP A 401 -5.90 -6.10 -16.39
N VAL A 402 -6.65 -6.01 -15.30
CA VAL A 402 -7.96 -5.33 -15.21
C VAL A 402 -8.03 -4.55 -13.90
N VAL A 403 -8.52 -3.31 -13.94
CA VAL A 403 -8.76 -2.48 -12.75
C VAL A 403 -10.23 -2.07 -12.69
N LEU A 404 -10.80 -2.07 -11.49
CA LEU A 404 -12.13 -1.51 -11.24
C LEU A 404 -11.98 -0.13 -10.60
N ARG A 405 -12.38 0.90 -11.33
CA ARG A 405 -12.42 2.30 -10.88
C ARG A 405 -13.86 2.67 -10.56
N LEU A 406 -14.12 3.09 -9.33
CA LEU A 406 -15.39 3.69 -8.95
C LEU A 406 -15.32 5.18 -9.29
N ALA A 407 -16.31 5.68 -10.04
CA ALA A 407 -16.39 7.08 -10.42
C ALA A 407 -17.76 7.69 -10.08
N ASP A 408 -17.77 9.00 -9.84
CA ASP A 408 -19.01 9.78 -9.74
C ASP A 408 -19.52 10.11 -11.15
N PRO A 409 -20.74 9.70 -11.54
CA PRO A 409 -21.24 9.88 -12.90
C PRO A 409 -21.50 11.34 -13.26
N ASP A 410 -21.72 12.19 -12.25
CA ASP A 410 -22.25 13.54 -12.38
C ASP A 410 -21.18 14.62 -12.07
N ALA A 411 -19.97 14.22 -11.66
CA ALA A 411 -18.82 15.11 -11.41
C ALA A 411 -17.63 14.90 -12.37
N PRO A 412 -16.97 15.97 -12.86
CA PRO A 412 -15.77 15.87 -13.70
C PRO A 412 -14.54 15.48 -12.88
N THR A 413 -13.58 14.82 -13.53
CA THR A 413 -12.24 14.54 -12.96
C THR A 413 -11.43 15.81 -12.70
N ASP A 414 -10.54 15.73 -11.72
CA ASP A 414 -9.55 16.77 -11.42
C ASP A 414 -8.43 16.81 -12.47
N ALA A 415 -8.14 15.67 -13.13
CA ALA A 415 -7.11 15.52 -14.17
C ALA A 415 -7.71 14.89 -15.46
N PRO A 416 -8.03 15.67 -16.51
CA PRO A 416 -8.71 15.18 -17.70
C PRO A 416 -7.78 14.50 -18.71
N GLY A 417 -8.21 13.31 -19.19
CA GLY A 417 -7.63 12.61 -20.34
C GLY A 417 -8.18 13.14 -21.68
N PRO A 418 -8.20 12.32 -22.75
CA PRO A 418 -8.76 12.70 -24.04
C PRO A 418 -10.22 13.16 -23.95
N ALA A 419 -10.65 14.02 -24.88
CA ALA A 419 -12.05 14.46 -24.96
C ALA A 419 -13.02 13.27 -25.05
N HIS A 420 -14.12 13.33 -24.29
CA HIS A 420 -15.15 12.29 -24.17
C HIS A 420 -14.69 10.92 -23.63
N HIS A 421 -13.46 10.78 -23.13
CA HIS A 421 -13.02 9.53 -22.52
C HIS A 421 -13.78 9.27 -21.19
N PRO A 422 -14.31 8.05 -20.92
CA PRO A 422 -15.12 7.81 -19.71
C PRO A 422 -14.36 8.00 -18.40
N GLY A 423 -13.03 7.84 -18.43
CA GLY A 423 -12.15 8.17 -17.30
C GLY A 423 -12.19 9.65 -16.87
N ASN A 424 -12.81 10.54 -17.65
CA ASN A 424 -12.96 11.95 -17.30
C ASN A 424 -14.08 12.23 -16.28
N ARG A 425 -14.82 11.21 -15.84
CA ARG A 425 -15.66 11.25 -14.63
C ARG A 425 -14.78 11.17 -13.37
N ARG A 426 -15.16 11.80 -12.26
CA ARG A 426 -14.32 11.91 -11.06
C ARG A 426 -14.11 10.55 -10.38
N ALA A 427 -12.87 10.14 -10.16
CA ALA A 427 -12.61 8.93 -9.38
C ALA A 427 -12.98 9.12 -7.90
N LEU A 428 -13.63 8.10 -7.34
CA LEU A 428 -13.92 7.95 -5.92
C LEU A 428 -12.96 6.94 -5.29
N ALA A 429 -12.71 5.82 -5.99
CA ALA A 429 -11.83 4.73 -5.54
C ALA A 429 -11.27 3.88 -6.68
N TYR A 430 -10.18 3.16 -6.41
CA TYR A 430 -9.58 2.15 -7.29
C TYR A 430 -9.34 0.85 -6.52
N ALA A 431 -9.95 -0.25 -6.94
CA ALA A 431 -9.54 -1.58 -6.50
C ALA A 431 -8.15 -1.94 -7.05
N SER A 432 -7.36 -2.71 -6.30
CA SER A 432 -6.10 -3.25 -6.83
C SER A 432 -6.33 -4.18 -8.03
N PRO A 433 -5.38 -4.28 -8.98
CA PRO A 433 -5.62 -4.94 -10.25
C PRO A 433 -5.85 -6.45 -10.12
N PHE A 434 -6.65 -6.99 -11.04
CA PHE A 434 -6.77 -8.43 -11.30
C PHE A 434 -5.86 -8.80 -12.47
N TRP A 435 -5.17 -9.95 -12.38
CA TRP A 435 -4.21 -10.39 -13.39
C TRP A 435 -4.76 -11.57 -14.19
N LEU A 436 -4.97 -11.40 -15.50
CA LEU A 436 -5.55 -12.42 -16.38
C LEU A 436 -4.46 -13.39 -16.87
N ASP A 437 -4.45 -14.61 -16.36
CA ASP A 437 -3.49 -15.66 -16.74
C ASP A 437 -4.16 -16.84 -17.49
N PRO A 438 -3.86 -17.03 -18.79
CA PRO A 438 -4.40 -18.15 -19.56
C PRO A 438 -3.71 -19.50 -19.27
N ALA A 439 -2.60 -19.53 -18.53
CA ALA A 439 -1.87 -20.77 -18.23
C ALA A 439 -2.49 -21.54 -17.05
N SER A 440 -2.93 -20.85 -15.99
CA SER A 440 -3.56 -21.44 -14.80
C SER A 440 -4.90 -22.15 -15.06
N ILE A 441 -5.53 -21.94 -16.23
CA ILE A 441 -6.66 -22.78 -16.70
C ILE A 441 -6.27 -24.27 -16.71
N SER A 442 -5.03 -24.59 -17.10
CA SER A 442 -4.54 -25.96 -17.22
C SER A 442 -4.40 -26.69 -15.88
N THR A 443 -4.10 -25.96 -14.80
CA THR A 443 -3.98 -26.53 -13.44
C THR A 443 -5.36 -26.66 -12.78
N ALA A 444 -6.26 -25.69 -12.97
CA ALA A 444 -7.64 -25.76 -12.50
C ALA A 444 -8.39 -26.97 -13.08
N GLY A 445 -8.28 -27.22 -14.39
CA GLY A 445 -8.90 -28.37 -15.05
C GLY A 445 -8.41 -29.73 -14.51
N ARG A 446 -7.13 -29.84 -14.14
CA ARG A 446 -6.58 -31.04 -13.50
C ARG A 446 -7.12 -31.23 -12.08
N ALA A 447 -7.18 -30.17 -11.27
CA ALA A 447 -7.70 -30.23 -9.90
C ALA A 447 -9.16 -30.69 -9.86
N ALA A 448 -10.00 -30.18 -10.75
CA ALA A 448 -11.42 -30.57 -10.86
C ALA A 448 -11.61 -32.06 -11.18
N SER A 449 -10.73 -32.64 -12.01
CA SER A 449 -10.82 -34.06 -12.39
C SER A 449 -10.49 -35.06 -11.27
N GLY A 450 -9.86 -34.61 -10.18
CA GLY A 450 -9.32 -35.46 -9.11
C GLY A 450 -10.34 -36.00 -8.10
N ARG A 451 -11.57 -35.46 -8.04
CA ARG A 451 -12.59 -35.86 -7.05
C ARG A 451 -13.81 -36.53 -7.69
N ARG A 452 -13.73 -37.84 -7.91
CA ARG A 452 -14.93 -38.69 -7.87
C ARG A 452 -15.27 -39.01 -6.41
N PRO A 453 -16.52 -38.85 -5.94
CA PRO A 453 -16.91 -39.37 -4.64
C PRO A 453 -16.85 -40.90 -4.67
N ARG A 454 -16.26 -41.53 -3.64
CA ARG A 454 -16.53 -42.95 -3.36
C ARG A 454 -17.92 -43.05 -2.75
N ALA A 455 -18.77 -43.90 -3.31
CA ALA A 455 -19.99 -44.31 -2.64
C ALA A 455 -19.64 -45.06 -1.34
N THR A 456 -20.39 -44.79 -0.28
CA THR A 456 -20.34 -45.53 0.98
C THR A 456 -21.43 -46.59 0.97
N GLU A 457 -21.05 -47.85 0.75
CA GLU A 457 -21.91 -49.00 1.08
C GLU A 457 -21.62 -49.46 2.50
N GLU A 458 -22.67 -49.66 3.30
CA GLU A 458 -22.56 -50.24 4.63
C GLU A 458 -22.48 -51.76 4.55
N ALA A 459 -21.50 -52.36 5.22
CA ALA A 459 -21.47 -53.80 5.51
C ALA A 459 -20.84 -54.04 6.87
N GLY A 460 -21.65 -54.47 7.85
CA GLY A 460 -21.17 -54.84 9.18
C GLY A 460 -20.47 -56.20 9.17
N GLY A 461 -19.34 -56.31 9.87
CA GLY A 461 -18.60 -57.56 10.06
C GLY A 461 -17.77 -57.52 11.34
N ALA A 462 -17.82 -58.59 12.14
CA ALA A 462 -17.36 -58.57 13.53
C ALA A 462 -16.03 -59.34 13.76
N PHE A 463 -15.27 -58.89 14.77
CA PHE A 463 -14.33 -59.67 15.59
C PHE A 463 -13.31 -60.63 14.91
N ALA A 464 -12.03 -60.26 14.96
CA ALA A 464 -10.96 -61.13 15.48
C ALA A 464 -9.66 -60.33 15.72
N GLY A 465 -8.89 -60.69 16.75
CA GLY A 465 -7.61 -60.03 17.06
C GLY A 465 -6.39 -60.95 16.97
N ARG A 466 -5.23 -60.34 16.71
CA ARG A 466 -3.85 -60.75 17.06
C ARG A 466 -2.96 -59.52 16.79
N ARG A 467 -2.32 -58.95 17.81
CA ARG A 467 -1.08 -59.37 18.51
C ARG A 467 0.17 -58.92 17.72
N LEU A 468 1.08 -58.28 18.45
CA LEU A 468 2.35 -57.70 18.01
C LEU A 468 3.29 -58.73 17.37
N ASP A 469 4.24 -58.23 16.57
CA ASP A 469 5.60 -58.76 16.60
C ASP A 469 6.67 -57.66 16.38
N ARG A 470 7.96 -57.97 16.60
CA ARG A 470 9.12 -57.07 16.52
C ARG A 470 10.28 -57.68 15.70
N GLY A 471 11.16 -56.83 15.18
CA GLY A 471 12.45 -57.17 14.57
C GLY A 471 12.75 -56.21 13.40
N GLU A 472 13.74 -55.32 13.38
CA GLU A 472 15.18 -55.32 13.76
C GLU A 472 16.15 -55.69 12.62
N ALA A 473 17.41 -55.25 12.79
CA ALA A 473 18.53 -55.17 11.85
C ALA A 473 18.39 -54.08 10.74
N SER A 474 19.31 -53.13 10.50
CA SER A 474 20.80 -52.99 10.61
C SER A 474 21.52 -53.20 9.28
N GLN A 475 22.66 -52.54 8.95
CA GLN A 475 23.30 -51.29 9.40
C GLN A 475 24.52 -51.02 8.47
N LEU A 476 24.88 -49.75 8.21
CA LEU A 476 26.24 -49.32 7.75
C LEU A 476 26.68 -49.88 6.34
N LEU A 477 27.75 -49.45 5.63
CA LEU A 477 28.76 -48.36 5.71
C LEU A 477 29.40 -48.15 4.31
N MET A 478 29.82 -46.90 3.95
CA MET A 478 30.92 -46.55 2.99
C MET A 478 30.87 -47.09 1.53
N SER A 479 31.65 -46.67 0.51
CA SER A 479 32.41 -45.44 0.15
C SER A 479 32.80 -45.56 -1.37
N GLU A 480 33.53 -44.70 -2.12
CA GLU A 480 34.35 -43.48 -1.91
C GLU A 480 34.13 -42.47 -3.08
N GLN A 481 34.91 -41.38 -3.14
CA GLN A 481 35.37 -40.73 -4.37
C GLN A 481 36.92 -40.74 -4.38
N PRO A 482 37.59 -40.53 -5.53
CA PRO A 482 38.40 -39.29 -5.62
C PRO A 482 38.56 -38.69 -7.04
N ALA A 483 39.38 -37.62 -7.11
CA ALA A 483 39.88 -36.87 -8.29
C ALA A 483 38.85 -35.93 -8.98
N GLY A 484 39.11 -34.62 -9.15
CA GLY A 484 40.22 -33.79 -8.67
C GLY A 484 41.30 -33.51 -9.73
N GLY A 485 41.35 -32.27 -10.23
CA GLY A 485 42.38 -31.77 -11.14
C GLY A 485 42.16 -30.31 -11.54
N TRP A 486 43.03 -29.42 -11.08
CA TRP A 486 43.16 -28.03 -11.55
C TRP A 486 44.55 -27.84 -12.15
N ARG A 487 44.65 -27.02 -13.21
CA ARG A 487 45.86 -26.40 -13.75
C ARG A 487 45.49 -25.08 -14.41
#